data_AF-A0A098ED08-F1
#
_entry.id   AF-A0A098ED08-F1
#
_cell.length_a   1.000
_cell.length_b   1.000
_cell.length_c   1.000
_cell.angle_alpha   90.00
_cell.angle_beta   90.00
_cell.angle_gamma   90.00
#
_symmetry.space_group_name_H-M   'P 1'
#
loop_
_entity.id
_entity.type
_entity.pdbx_description
1 polymer ?
#
loop_
_entity_poly.entity_id
_entity_poly.type
_entity_poly.pdbx_seq_one_letter_code
_entity_poly.pdbx_strand_id
1 'polypeptide(L)'
;MNLIFYIDFYWEPLVGHPQPNYSSEYCNNVLENNIGSGNTLIKFFNHSVNLSNEIVSELILCNADNSNINNVTIAGSDILKNNELFIFLTENSNFTNINSSNNKHGVYIEKSLNNVLTNITTNLNNNYGIYLKNSLNNIISNSKTTINSNGIFLQTSSNNTIINSTANSNKEYGISIYDSSNNILTNNTANSNIYGIYLYSSPNNTMKNNTMKNNTYNFNINGFEGFIPNFYQDIDTSNSVDNKSIFYLTNEKNAWNGCKNTEISELDNPGFLALISCDNITIKNLNLHNNSHGILLVNTTNSKILNNVINSNYYAIHLFSSSNNTLNSNIACENTFLDFYMSYPYSSSYSNTGENNTCKLAAYWKDSETEGCTHSCSGVLCICEIKLGFGGTISRPCNCCTQFDFDSNGITDIFDAVAALEYLSVERNEIFNMNCSDVNNNGIDLIDIFYLIEKLQGLH
;
A
#
# COMPACT_ATOMS: atom_id res chain seq x y z
N MET A 1 -3.88 -39.19 11.07
CA MET A 1 -2.91 -38.83 12.12
C MET A 1 -2.39 -37.46 11.74
N ASN A 2 -2.94 -36.40 12.35
CA ASN A 2 -2.64 -35.01 11.99
C ASN A 2 -1.25 -34.65 12.52
N LEU A 3 -0.20 -34.80 11.70
CA LEU A 3 1.05 -34.09 11.95
C LEU A 3 0.86 -32.66 11.47
N ILE A 4 0.49 -31.78 12.40
CA ILE A 4 0.70 -30.35 12.26
C ILE A 4 2.20 -30.16 12.47
N PHE A 5 2.96 -30.01 11.38
CA PHE A 5 4.35 -29.57 11.48
C PHE A 5 4.35 -28.09 11.87
N TYR A 6 4.46 -27.84 13.18
CA TYR A 6 5.01 -26.57 13.65
C TYR A 6 6.51 -26.66 13.46
N ILE A 7 7.04 -26.09 12.37
CA ILE A 7 8.43 -25.66 12.40
C ILE A 7 8.44 -24.33 13.14
N ASP A 8 8.55 -24.38 14.47
CA ASP A 8 8.73 -23.21 15.32
C ASP A 8 10.12 -22.63 15.06
N PHE A 9 10.21 -21.72 14.09
CA PHE A 9 11.36 -20.84 13.97
C PHE A 9 11.18 -19.68 14.95
N TYR A 10 11.85 -19.79 16.09
CA TYR A 10 11.89 -18.75 17.12
C TYR A 10 12.11 -17.36 16.52
N TRP A 11 11.30 -16.42 17.02
CA TRP A 11 11.42 -14.99 16.82
C TRP A 11 12.73 -14.52 17.46
N GLU A 12 13.74 -14.19 16.65
CA GLU A 12 14.86 -13.36 17.12
C GLU A 12 14.66 -11.91 16.64
N PRO A 13 14.71 -10.91 17.54
CA PRO A 13 14.69 -9.52 17.16
C PRO A 13 16.09 -9.14 16.68
N LEU A 14 16.30 -8.95 15.38
CA LEU A 14 17.60 -8.53 14.85
C LEU A 14 17.48 -7.24 14.05
N VAL A 15 17.68 -6.13 14.77
CA VAL A 15 18.30 -4.93 14.23
C VAL A 15 19.76 -5.30 13.91
N GLY A 16 20.05 -5.61 12.66
CA GLY A 16 21.41 -5.88 12.20
C GLY A 16 21.53 -7.08 11.27
N HIS A 17 22.49 -7.00 10.34
CA HIS A 17 22.84 -8.02 9.36
C HIS A 17 22.69 -9.46 9.88
N PRO A 18 22.13 -10.40 9.08
CA PRO A 18 21.97 -11.79 9.50
C PRO A 18 23.34 -12.38 9.87
N GLN A 19 23.43 -12.91 11.08
CA GLN A 19 24.61 -13.65 11.54
C GLN A 19 24.76 -14.90 10.65
N PRO A 20 25.95 -15.16 10.07
CA PRO A 20 26.15 -16.22 9.07
C PRO A 20 26.20 -17.65 9.65
N ASN A 21 25.93 -17.86 10.94
CA ASN A 21 26.02 -19.19 11.57
C ASN A 21 24.63 -19.67 12.02
N TYR A 22 23.78 -20.04 11.06
CA TYR A 22 22.62 -20.88 11.36
C TYR A 22 23.07 -22.34 11.37
N SER A 23 22.81 -23.05 12.47
CA SER A 23 23.14 -24.47 12.62
C SER A 23 22.43 -25.31 11.56
N SER A 24 23.14 -26.25 10.93
CA SER A 24 22.53 -27.23 10.01
C SER A 24 21.51 -28.16 10.70
N GLU A 25 21.43 -28.13 12.04
CA GLU A 25 20.52 -28.95 12.83
C GLU A 25 19.04 -28.73 12.50
N TYR A 26 18.66 -27.55 11.99
CA TYR A 26 17.28 -27.24 11.61
C TYR A 26 16.77 -28.05 10.40
N CYS A 27 17.66 -28.70 9.64
CA CYS A 27 17.33 -29.42 8.40
C CYS A 27 17.52 -30.95 8.49
N ASN A 28 17.59 -31.51 9.70
CA ASN A 28 17.78 -32.95 9.93
C ASN A 28 16.48 -33.77 9.92
N ASN A 29 15.40 -33.26 9.31
CA ASN A 29 14.12 -33.95 9.24
C ASN A 29 14.14 -35.07 8.19
N VAL A 30 13.35 -36.12 8.44
CA VAL A 30 13.08 -37.19 7.47
C VAL A 30 11.57 -37.28 7.29
N LEU A 31 11.12 -37.08 6.06
CA LEU A 31 9.72 -37.11 5.66
C LEU A 31 9.57 -38.10 4.52
N GLU A 32 8.85 -39.20 4.76
CA GLU A 32 8.59 -40.23 3.73
C GLU A 32 7.09 -40.50 3.64
N ASN A 33 6.57 -40.52 2.41
CA ASN A 33 5.19 -40.93 2.07
C ASN A 33 4.07 -40.17 2.80
N ASN A 34 4.31 -38.91 3.16
CA ASN A 34 3.28 -38.06 3.78
C ASN A 34 2.38 -37.45 2.70
N ILE A 35 1.06 -37.60 2.87
CA ILE A 35 0.05 -36.99 2.01
C ILE A 35 -0.36 -35.66 2.64
N GLY A 36 -0.18 -34.57 1.91
CA GLY A 36 -0.59 -33.23 2.33
C GLY A 36 -2.06 -32.94 2.06
N SER A 37 -2.51 -31.75 2.46
CA SER A 37 -3.93 -31.37 2.39
C SER A 37 -4.49 -31.27 0.97
N GLY A 38 -3.64 -31.18 -0.06
CA GLY A 38 -4.05 -31.25 -1.46
C GLY A 38 -4.18 -32.68 -2.02
N ASN A 39 -4.19 -33.70 -1.15
CA ASN A 39 -4.26 -35.12 -1.52
C ASN A 39 -3.10 -35.61 -2.41
N THR A 40 -1.95 -34.95 -2.33
CA THR A 40 -0.71 -35.38 -3.00
C THR A 40 0.46 -35.37 -2.01
N LEU A 41 1.64 -35.82 -2.43
CA LEU A 41 2.78 -35.98 -1.54
C LEU A 41 3.31 -34.64 -1.01
N ILE A 42 3.81 -34.67 0.22
CA ILE A 42 4.75 -33.67 0.75
C ILE A 42 6.16 -34.17 0.43
N LYS A 43 6.98 -33.32 -0.21
CA LYS A 43 8.38 -33.61 -0.49
C LYS A 43 9.29 -32.71 0.33
N PHE A 44 10.32 -33.29 0.93
CA PHE A 44 11.34 -32.58 1.71
C PHE A 44 12.72 -32.95 1.19
N PHE A 45 13.56 -31.94 0.99
CA PHE A 45 14.95 -32.11 0.61
C PHE A 45 15.86 -31.30 1.53
N ASN A 46 16.90 -31.95 2.03
CA ASN A 46 17.99 -31.34 2.79
C ASN A 46 19.36 -31.49 2.12
N HIS A 47 19.32 -31.68 0.81
CA HIS A 47 20.47 -31.81 -0.06
C HIS A 47 20.10 -31.25 -1.43
N SER A 48 21.11 -30.91 -2.24
CA SER A 48 20.90 -30.48 -3.62
C SER A 48 20.03 -31.47 -4.39
N VAL A 49 19.00 -30.95 -5.07
CA VAL A 49 18.05 -31.78 -5.81
C VAL A 49 17.76 -31.19 -7.19
N ASN A 50 17.61 -32.07 -8.19
CA ASN A 50 17.01 -31.74 -9.48
C ASN A 50 15.61 -32.34 -9.52
N LEU A 51 14.58 -31.50 -9.44
CA LEU A 51 13.18 -31.92 -9.44
C LEU A 51 12.45 -31.28 -10.62
N SER A 52 11.67 -32.09 -11.35
CA SER A 52 10.86 -31.54 -12.43
C SER A 52 9.58 -32.30 -12.75
N ASN A 53 8.58 -31.59 -13.26
CA ASN A 53 7.30 -32.15 -13.75
C ASN A 53 6.50 -32.86 -12.66
N GLU A 54 6.37 -32.22 -11.51
CA GLU A 54 5.79 -32.83 -10.30
C GLU A 54 4.59 -32.03 -9.79
N ILE A 55 3.65 -32.73 -9.19
CA ILE A 55 2.52 -32.14 -8.47
C ILE A 55 2.61 -32.64 -7.03
N VAL A 56 2.77 -31.69 -6.10
CA VAL A 56 2.94 -31.97 -4.68
C VAL A 56 2.04 -31.04 -3.88
N SER A 57 1.70 -31.46 -2.66
CA SER A 57 0.89 -30.62 -1.78
C SER A 57 1.75 -29.59 -1.10
N GLU A 58 3.00 -29.94 -0.81
CA GLU A 58 4.00 -29.08 -0.21
C GLU A 58 5.39 -29.52 -0.69
N LEU A 59 6.26 -28.54 -0.92
CA LEU A 59 7.66 -28.79 -1.25
C LEU A 59 8.52 -27.98 -0.29
N ILE A 60 9.40 -28.66 0.43
CA ILE A 60 10.30 -28.06 1.41
C ILE A 60 11.74 -28.31 0.96
N LEU A 61 12.49 -27.24 0.78
CA LEU A 61 13.94 -27.24 0.61
C LEU A 61 14.55 -26.59 1.86
N CYS A 62 15.36 -27.35 2.59
CA CYS A 62 15.97 -26.92 3.84
C CYS A 62 17.47 -27.18 3.79
N ASN A 63 18.32 -26.17 3.66
CA ASN A 63 19.76 -26.37 3.44
C ASN A 63 20.04 -27.23 2.19
N ALA A 64 19.26 -27.00 1.14
CA ALA A 64 19.28 -27.77 -0.11
C ALA A 64 19.93 -26.96 -1.23
N ASP A 65 21.13 -26.46 -0.99
CA ASP A 65 21.84 -25.56 -1.91
C ASP A 65 22.05 -26.16 -3.31
N ASN A 66 22.22 -25.28 -4.30
CA ASN A 66 22.46 -25.65 -5.70
C ASN A 66 21.35 -26.55 -6.27
N SER A 67 20.12 -26.39 -5.82
CA SER A 67 18.97 -27.14 -6.32
C SER A 67 18.42 -26.52 -7.60
N ASN A 68 17.79 -27.35 -8.41
CA ASN A 68 17.09 -26.94 -9.62
C ASN A 68 15.69 -27.54 -9.64
N ILE A 69 14.68 -26.69 -9.44
CA ILE A 69 13.28 -27.05 -9.41
C ILE A 69 12.61 -26.43 -10.64
N ASN A 70 12.05 -27.27 -11.51
CA ASN A 70 11.45 -26.80 -12.76
C ASN A 70 10.09 -27.45 -13.04
N ASN A 71 9.10 -26.66 -13.41
CA ASN A 71 7.76 -27.14 -13.77
C ASN A 71 7.13 -27.98 -12.65
N VAL A 72 7.01 -27.38 -11.46
CA VAL A 72 6.41 -28.02 -10.29
C VAL A 72 5.16 -27.25 -9.89
N THR A 73 4.08 -27.99 -9.61
CA THR A 73 2.84 -27.44 -9.07
C THR A 73 2.70 -27.78 -7.60
N ILE A 74 2.54 -26.75 -6.77
CA ILE A 74 2.18 -26.86 -5.35
C ILE A 74 0.67 -26.72 -5.23
N ALA A 75 -0.02 -27.84 -5.17
CA ALA A 75 -1.48 -27.91 -5.11
C ALA A 75 -1.95 -28.05 -3.67
N GLY A 76 -2.40 -26.94 -3.09
CA GLY A 76 -2.95 -26.89 -1.74
C GLY A 76 -4.42 -27.32 -1.64
N SER A 77 -5.02 -27.02 -0.48
CA SER A 77 -6.44 -27.24 -0.21
C SER A 77 -7.16 -25.89 -0.14
N ASP A 78 -8.24 -25.76 -0.92
CA ASP A 78 -9.11 -24.57 -0.90
C ASP A 78 -9.81 -24.35 0.45
N ILE A 79 -9.96 -25.41 1.25
CA ILE A 79 -10.51 -25.38 2.60
C ILE A 79 -9.42 -25.07 3.64
N LEU A 80 -8.30 -25.81 3.63
CA LEU A 80 -7.32 -25.74 4.72
C LEU A 80 -6.23 -24.67 4.52
N LYS A 81 -5.83 -24.40 3.27
CA LYS A 81 -4.81 -23.39 2.89
C LYS A 81 -3.58 -23.36 3.81
N ASN A 82 -2.96 -24.51 4.02
CA ASN A 82 -1.92 -24.70 5.05
C ASN A 82 -0.56 -25.20 4.53
N ASN A 83 -0.39 -25.39 3.22
CA ASN A 83 0.90 -25.78 2.62
C ASN A 83 1.59 -24.57 1.98
N GLU A 84 2.73 -24.79 1.32
CA GLU A 84 3.50 -23.81 0.54
C GLU A 84 4.68 -24.47 -0.24
N LEU A 85 5.37 -23.72 -1.10
CA LEU A 85 6.77 -24.00 -1.41
C LEU A 85 7.63 -23.29 -0.38
N PHE A 86 8.29 -24.03 0.51
CA PHE A 86 9.16 -23.47 1.53
C PHE A 86 10.63 -23.66 1.17
N ILE A 87 11.36 -22.56 1.11
CA ILE A 87 12.79 -22.49 0.79
C ILE A 87 13.49 -21.88 2.00
N PHE A 88 14.24 -22.69 2.72
CA PHE A 88 14.86 -22.33 3.98
C PHE A 88 16.35 -22.64 3.97
N LEU A 89 17.18 -21.68 4.41
CA LEU A 89 18.64 -21.81 4.44
C LEU A 89 19.21 -22.36 3.11
N THR A 90 18.58 -22.04 1.98
CA THR A 90 18.94 -22.62 0.69
C THR A 90 19.56 -21.55 -0.18
N GLU A 91 20.69 -21.87 -0.80
CA GLU A 91 21.46 -20.93 -1.59
C GLU A 91 21.69 -21.39 -3.02
N ASN A 92 21.95 -20.42 -3.90
CA ASN A 92 22.41 -20.65 -5.28
C ASN A 92 21.51 -21.60 -6.08
N SER A 93 20.20 -21.58 -5.80
CA SER A 93 19.23 -22.52 -6.38
C SER A 93 18.31 -21.83 -7.40
N ASN A 94 17.82 -22.62 -8.34
CA ASN A 94 16.92 -22.17 -9.41
C ASN A 94 15.53 -22.75 -9.21
N PHE A 95 14.52 -21.88 -9.27
CA PHE A 95 13.10 -22.24 -9.24
C PHE A 95 12.45 -21.65 -10.48
N THR A 96 12.00 -22.52 -11.38
CA THR A 96 11.51 -22.13 -12.70
C THR A 96 10.15 -22.75 -12.98
N ASN A 97 9.23 -21.95 -13.53
CA ASN A 97 7.90 -22.43 -13.93
C ASN A 97 7.15 -23.10 -12.76
N ILE A 98 7.12 -22.44 -11.60
CA ILE A 98 6.42 -22.95 -10.41
C ILE A 98 5.01 -22.39 -10.39
N ASN A 99 4.02 -23.26 -10.18
CA ASN A 99 2.63 -22.84 -9.96
C ASN A 99 2.23 -23.19 -8.53
N SER A 100 1.70 -22.23 -7.76
CA SER A 100 1.30 -22.47 -6.37
C SER A 100 -0.06 -21.85 -6.06
N SER A 101 -1.02 -22.69 -5.66
CA SER A 101 -2.38 -22.23 -5.42
C SER A 101 -3.07 -22.94 -4.26
N ASN A 102 -4.02 -22.22 -3.63
CA ASN A 102 -4.79 -22.68 -2.48
C ASN A 102 -3.90 -23.07 -1.28
N ASN A 103 -2.81 -22.34 -1.09
CA ASN A 103 -1.84 -22.56 -0.02
C ASN A 103 -1.93 -21.45 1.04
N LYS A 104 -1.18 -21.59 2.13
CA LYS A 104 -1.01 -20.50 3.11
C LYS A 104 -0.24 -19.36 2.45
N HIS A 105 0.92 -19.71 1.91
CA HIS A 105 1.76 -18.87 1.06
C HIS A 105 1.97 -19.58 -0.27
N GLY A 106 2.14 -18.84 -1.37
CA GLY A 106 2.48 -19.44 -2.65
C GLY A 106 3.90 -20.00 -2.61
N VAL A 107 4.86 -19.11 -2.38
CA VAL A 107 6.28 -19.42 -2.16
C VAL A 107 6.77 -18.63 -0.95
N TYR A 108 7.43 -19.30 -0.02
CA TYR A 108 8.04 -18.70 1.15
C TYR A 108 9.55 -18.99 1.17
N ILE A 109 10.33 -17.92 1.21
CA ILE A 109 11.78 -17.91 1.23
C ILE A 109 12.22 -17.30 2.55
N GLU A 110 12.90 -18.09 3.39
CA GLU A 110 13.41 -17.61 4.66
C GLU A 110 14.91 -17.89 4.79
N LYS A 111 15.66 -16.87 5.24
CA LYS A 111 17.11 -16.95 5.48
C LYS A 111 17.88 -17.56 4.31
N SER A 112 17.49 -17.22 3.08
CA SER A 112 18.02 -17.85 1.87
C SER A 112 18.65 -16.80 0.95
N LEU A 113 19.71 -17.19 0.24
CA LEU A 113 20.60 -16.27 -0.47
C LEU A 113 20.81 -16.68 -1.92
N ASN A 114 20.98 -15.69 -2.82
CA ASN A 114 21.43 -15.93 -4.19
C ASN A 114 20.56 -16.90 -5.01
N ASN A 115 19.26 -17.01 -4.72
CA ASN A 115 18.36 -17.86 -5.49
C ASN A 115 17.72 -17.10 -6.65
N VAL A 116 17.38 -17.84 -7.72
CA VAL A 116 16.73 -17.30 -8.91
C VAL A 116 15.35 -17.93 -9.06
N LEU A 117 14.32 -17.11 -8.96
CA LEU A 117 12.93 -17.46 -9.13
C LEU A 117 12.42 -16.85 -10.43
N THR A 118 12.07 -17.68 -11.40
CA THR A 118 11.63 -17.24 -12.73
C THR A 118 10.31 -17.90 -13.13
N ASN A 119 9.39 -17.13 -13.69
CA ASN A 119 8.07 -17.62 -14.12
C ASN A 119 7.28 -18.29 -12.98
N ILE A 120 7.26 -17.64 -11.81
CA ILE A 120 6.47 -18.12 -10.68
C ILE A 120 5.04 -17.60 -10.81
N THR A 121 4.06 -18.48 -10.78
CA THR A 121 2.64 -18.12 -10.74
C THR A 121 2.07 -18.50 -9.39
N THR A 122 1.49 -17.53 -8.68
CA THR A 122 0.82 -17.78 -7.39
C THR A 122 -0.56 -17.16 -7.34
N ASN A 123 -1.56 -17.94 -6.95
CA ASN A 123 -2.94 -17.47 -6.89
C ASN A 123 -3.78 -18.13 -5.80
N LEU A 124 -4.77 -17.40 -5.29
CA LEU A 124 -5.73 -17.91 -4.30
C LEU A 124 -5.07 -18.39 -2.99
N ASN A 125 -3.87 -17.93 -2.68
CA ASN A 125 -3.22 -18.26 -1.40
C ASN A 125 -3.75 -17.35 -0.30
N ASN A 126 -3.78 -17.84 0.94
CA ASN A 126 -4.42 -17.12 2.04
C ASN A 126 -3.69 -15.81 2.37
N ASN A 127 -2.35 -15.85 2.36
CA ASN A 127 -1.50 -14.75 2.79
C ASN A 127 -0.69 -14.17 1.62
N TYR A 128 0.54 -14.64 1.43
CA TYR A 128 1.48 -14.06 0.46
C TYR A 128 1.55 -14.91 -0.81
N GLY A 129 1.63 -14.26 -1.97
CA GLY A 129 1.98 -14.93 -3.22
C GLY A 129 3.43 -15.39 -3.18
N ILE A 130 4.36 -14.46 -3.05
CA ILE A 130 5.79 -14.73 -2.82
C ILE A 130 6.21 -13.94 -1.57
N TYR A 131 6.80 -14.61 -0.59
CA TYR A 131 7.26 -14.02 0.66
C TYR A 131 8.76 -14.26 0.85
N LEU A 132 9.53 -13.20 1.03
CA LEU A 132 10.92 -13.23 1.43
C LEU A 132 11.05 -12.69 2.85
N LYS A 133 11.68 -13.46 3.73
CA LYS A 133 11.98 -13.07 5.10
C LYS A 133 13.46 -13.30 5.39
N ASN A 134 14.15 -12.28 5.90
CA ASN A 134 15.58 -12.37 6.22
C ASN A 134 16.44 -12.89 5.05
N SER A 135 16.06 -12.60 3.80
CA SER A 135 16.65 -13.20 2.61
C SER A 135 17.30 -12.14 1.72
N LEU A 136 18.47 -12.43 1.15
CA LEU A 136 19.28 -11.44 0.42
C LEU A 136 19.69 -11.94 -0.96
N ASN A 137 19.96 -11.01 -1.88
CA ASN A 137 20.54 -11.31 -3.20
C ASN A 137 19.70 -12.28 -4.06
N ASN A 138 18.40 -12.41 -3.81
CA ASN A 138 17.53 -13.24 -4.63
C ASN A 138 16.99 -12.43 -5.82
N ILE A 139 16.71 -13.13 -6.92
CA ILE A 139 16.12 -12.56 -8.13
C ILE A 139 14.75 -13.17 -8.33
N ILE A 140 13.71 -12.34 -8.35
CA ILE A 140 12.36 -12.71 -8.75
C ILE A 140 12.09 -12.08 -10.12
N SER A 141 11.85 -12.90 -11.13
CA SER A 141 11.62 -12.42 -12.49
C SER A 141 10.41 -13.06 -13.13
N ASN A 142 9.71 -12.28 -13.98
CA ASN A 142 8.58 -12.75 -14.78
C ASN A 142 7.50 -13.46 -13.96
N SER A 143 7.31 -13.06 -12.69
CA SER A 143 6.38 -13.72 -11.78
C SER A 143 5.00 -13.08 -11.85
N LYS A 144 3.95 -13.86 -11.63
CA LYS A 144 2.56 -13.41 -11.61
C LYS A 144 1.90 -13.81 -10.30
N THR A 145 1.57 -12.83 -9.46
CA THR A 145 0.93 -13.05 -8.15
C THR A 145 -0.43 -12.36 -8.13
N THR A 146 -1.52 -13.12 -7.98
CA THR A 146 -2.89 -12.57 -8.07
C THR A 146 -3.85 -13.21 -7.08
N ILE A 147 -4.79 -12.45 -6.51
CA ILE A 147 -5.83 -12.97 -5.60
C ILE A 147 -5.21 -13.66 -4.37
N ASN A 148 -4.09 -13.14 -3.89
CA ASN A 148 -3.54 -13.45 -2.57
C ASN A 148 -3.91 -12.31 -1.61
N SER A 149 -3.63 -12.41 -0.30
CA SER A 149 -3.70 -11.22 0.56
C SER A 149 -2.69 -10.17 0.05
N ASN A 150 -1.48 -10.61 -0.20
CA ASN A 150 -0.35 -9.80 -0.63
C ASN A 150 0.38 -10.47 -1.78
N GLY A 151 0.76 -9.71 -2.81
CA GLY A 151 1.39 -10.26 -4.01
C GLY A 151 2.83 -10.73 -3.77
N ILE A 152 3.75 -9.76 -3.68
CA ILE A 152 5.17 -10.00 -3.35
C ILE A 152 5.51 -9.21 -2.08
N PHE A 153 6.00 -9.90 -1.05
CA PHE A 153 6.31 -9.28 0.24
C PHE A 153 7.76 -9.57 0.65
N LEU A 154 8.54 -8.53 0.91
CA LEU A 154 9.90 -8.60 1.43
C LEU A 154 9.91 -8.03 2.85
N GLN A 155 10.36 -8.83 3.81
CA GLN A 155 10.52 -8.42 5.20
C GLN A 155 11.97 -8.65 5.63
N THR A 156 12.64 -7.60 6.10
CA THR A 156 14.05 -7.66 6.55
C THR A 156 14.95 -8.34 5.49
N SER A 157 14.68 -8.07 4.21
CA SER A 157 15.21 -8.79 3.05
C SER A 157 15.80 -7.79 2.06
N SER A 158 17.09 -7.50 2.22
CA SER A 158 17.82 -6.48 1.46
C SER A 158 18.54 -7.05 0.22
N ASN A 159 18.89 -6.19 -0.73
CA ASN A 159 19.66 -6.53 -1.93
C ASN A 159 18.99 -7.53 -2.90
N ASN A 160 17.65 -7.61 -2.92
CA ASN A 160 16.92 -8.47 -3.86
C ASN A 160 16.51 -7.70 -5.12
N THR A 161 16.30 -8.42 -6.21
CA THR A 161 15.82 -7.85 -7.49
C THR A 161 14.46 -8.43 -7.85
N ILE A 162 13.48 -7.55 -8.12
CA ILE A 162 12.17 -7.91 -8.63
C ILE A 162 12.02 -7.26 -10.02
N ILE A 163 11.90 -8.09 -11.06
CA ILE A 163 11.88 -7.61 -12.44
C ILE A 163 10.77 -8.23 -13.28
N ASN A 164 10.14 -7.43 -14.15
CA ASN A 164 9.11 -7.87 -15.10
C ASN A 164 7.97 -8.66 -14.44
N SER A 165 7.64 -8.39 -13.18
CA SER A 165 6.67 -9.17 -12.42
C SER A 165 5.34 -8.42 -12.31
N THR A 166 4.24 -9.18 -12.24
CA THR A 166 2.86 -8.68 -12.15
C THR A 166 2.24 -9.10 -10.83
N ALA A 167 1.91 -8.14 -9.97
CA ALA A 167 1.30 -8.34 -8.67
C ALA A 167 -0.06 -7.62 -8.59
N ASN A 168 -1.05 -8.13 -9.33
CA ASN A 168 -2.34 -7.48 -9.51
C ASN A 168 -3.45 -8.13 -8.68
N SER A 169 -4.45 -7.34 -8.29
CA SER A 169 -5.68 -7.86 -7.67
C SER A 169 -5.41 -8.73 -6.44
N ASN A 170 -4.39 -8.37 -5.66
CA ASN A 170 -4.18 -8.88 -4.31
C ASN A 170 -4.99 -8.01 -3.33
N LYS A 171 -5.43 -8.60 -2.22
CA LYS A 171 -6.41 -7.96 -1.32
C LYS A 171 -5.87 -6.70 -0.66
N GLU A 172 -4.56 -6.63 -0.41
CA GLU A 172 -3.94 -5.53 0.32
C GLU A 172 -2.76 -4.93 -0.47
N TYR A 173 -1.57 -5.55 -0.45
CA TYR A 173 -0.39 -5.05 -1.16
C TYR A 173 -0.13 -5.79 -2.48
N GLY A 174 0.18 -5.05 -3.54
CA GLY A 174 0.77 -5.61 -4.76
C GLY A 174 2.21 -6.06 -4.50
N ILE A 175 3.11 -5.10 -4.34
CA ILE A 175 4.51 -5.33 -3.93
C ILE A 175 4.78 -4.52 -2.67
N SER A 176 5.24 -5.18 -1.61
CA SER A 176 5.55 -4.51 -0.33
C SER A 176 6.96 -4.85 0.14
N ILE A 177 7.70 -3.82 0.51
CA ILE A 177 9.09 -3.83 0.95
C ILE A 177 9.12 -3.25 2.37
N TYR A 178 9.39 -4.11 3.35
CA TYR A 178 9.32 -3.78 4.76
C TYR A 178 10.67 -4.01 5.42
N ASP A 179 11.22 -2.97 6.05
CA ASP A 179 12.51 -3.02 6.73
C ASP A 179 13.65 -3.58 5.85
N SER A 180 13.62 -3.25 4.55
CA SER A 180 14.39 -3.92 3.51
C SER A 180 15.08 -2.91 2.60
N SER A 181 16.41 -2.92 2.59
CA SER A 181 17.22 -1.91 1.90
C SER A 181 17.78 -2.39 0.57
N ASN A 182 18.18 -1.46 -0.30
CA ASN A 182 18.98 -1.76 -1.50
C ASN A 182 18.34 -2.76 -2.49
N ASN A 183 17.02 -2.87 -2.55
CA ASN A 183 16.34 -3.71 -3.53
C ASN A 183 16.12 -2.95 -4.85
N ILE A 184 16.02 -3.70 -5.94
CA ILE A 184 15.80 -3.18 -7.30
C ILE A 184 14.44 -3.66 -7.80
N LEU A 185 13.55 -2.73 -8.14
CA LEU A 185 12.24 -2.99 -8.74
C LEU A 185 12.21 -2.40 -10.14
N THR A 186 12.20 -3.25 -11.18
CA THR A 186 12.21 -2.78 -12.58
C THR A 186 11.10 -3.41 -13.42
N ASN A 187 10.38 -2.61 -14.20
CA ASN A 187 9.34 -3.06 -15.13
C ASN A 187 8.22 -3.90 -14.46
N ASN A 188 7.90 -3.66 -13.19
CA ASN A 188 6.83 -4.39 -12.52
C ASN A 188 5.48 -3.70 -12.68
N THR A 189 4.40 -4.48 -12.58
CA THR A 189 3.02 -3.98 -12.60
C THR A 189 2.33 -4.38 -11.30
N ALA A 190 1.74 -3.42 -10.59
CA ALA A 190 1.03 -3.65 -9.33
C ALA A 190 -0.29 -2.87 -9.33
N ASN A 191 -1.30 -3.43 -10.00
CA ASN A 191 -2.60 -2.79 -10.25
C ASN A 191 -3.73 -3.41 -9.42
N SER A 192 -4.76 -2.61 -9.13
CA SER A 192 -6.00 -3.09 -8.50
C SER A 192 -5.81 -3.77 -7.15
N ASN A 193 -4.89 -3.25 -6.34
CA ASN A 193 -4.68 -3.61 -4.93
C ASN A 193 -5.14 -2.44 -4.03
N ILE A 194 -5.15 -2.60 -2.70
CA ILE A 194 -5.28 -1.44 -1.81
C ILE A 194 -4.05 -0.56 -1.96
N TYR A 195 -2.86 -1.16 -1.88
CA TYR A 195 -1.58 -0.49 -2.10
C TYR A 195 -0.88 -1.12 -3.30
N GLY A 196 -0.48 -0.31 -4.28
CA GLY A 196 0.27 -0.80 -5.44
C GLY A 196 1.69 -1.23 -5.07
N ILE A 197 2.59 -0.26 -4.88
CA ILE A 197 3.92 -0.49 -4.32
C ILE A 197 4.04 0.24 -2.97
N TYR A 198 4.44 -0.50 -1.94
CA TYR A 198 4.51 -0.02 -0.56
C TYR A 198 5.93 -0.19 0.01
N LEU A 199 6.54 0.92 0.44
CA LEU A 199 7.86 0.95 1.09
C LEU A 199 7.71 1.42 2.54
N TYR A 200 8.17 0.61 3.51
CA TYR A 200 8.18 1.00 4.92
C TYR A 200 9.53 0.74 5.56
N SER A 201 10.13 1.79 6.12
CA SER A 201 11.46 1.75 6.76
C SER A 201 12.52 1.06 5.89
N SER A 202 12.48 1.34 4.58
CA SER A 202 13.19 0.56 3.57
C SER A 202 14.05 1.49 2.71
N PRO A 203 15.24 1.91 3.18
CA PRO A 203 16.07 2.89 2.48
C PRO A 203 16.81 2.31 1.27
N ASN A 204 17.24 3.20 0.38
CA ASN A 204 18.12 2.94 -0.76
C ASN A 204 17.59 1.95 -1.81
N ASN A 205 16.28 1.81 -1.96
CA ASN A 205 15.72 1.01 -3.04
C ASN A 205 15.73 1.78 -4.37
N THR A 206 15.83 1.03 -5.47
CA THR A 206 15.79 1.58 -6.84
C THR A 206 14.51 1.14 -7.53
N MET A 207 13.78 2.09 -8.12
CA MET A 207 12.56 1.81 -8.89
C MET A 207 12.66 2.41 -10.28
N LYS A 208 12.36 1.61 -11.31
CA LYS A 208 12.32 2.07 -12.71
C LYS A 208 11.22 1.39 -13.53
N ASN A 209 10.53 2.14 -14.38
CA ASN A 209 9.48 1.65 -15.29
C ASN A 209 8.37 0.81 -14.60
N ASN A 210 8.09 1.03 -13.32
CA ASN A 210 7.01 0.31 -12.65
C ASN A 210 5.66 1.00 -12.87
N THR A 211 4.60 0.22 -13.01
CA THR A 211 3.23 0.70 -13.24
C THR A 211 2.33 0.35 -12.06
N MET A 212 1.67 1.36 -11.50
CA MET A 212 0.63 1.22 -10.48
C MET A 212 -0.63 1.93 -10.98
N LYS A 213 -1.75 1.21 -11.08
CA LYS A 213 -3.00 1.76 -11.60
C LYS A 213 -4.19 1.15 -10.90
N ASN A 214 -5.23 1.97 -10.71
CA ASN A 214 -6.50 1.56 -10.10
C ASN A 214 -6.31 0.93 -8.71
N ASN A 215 -5.27 1.34 -7.97
CA ASN A 215 -5.14 0.97 -6.57
C ASN A 215 -5.88 2.02 -5.70
N THR A 216 -6.21 1.68 -4.46
CA THR A 216 -6.67 2.73 -3.51
C THR A 216 -5.56 3.76 -3.28
N TYR A 217 -4.33 3.27 -3.10
CA TYR A 217 -3.11 4.08 -3.03
C TYR A 217 -2.06 3.46 -3.94
N ASN A 218 -1.72 4.13 -5.04
CA ASN A 218 -0.80 3.59 -6.02
C ASN A 218 0.61 3.41 -5.46
N PHE A 219 1.15 4.47 -4.85
CA PHE A 219 2.48 4.45 -4.26
C PHE A 219 2.43 4.87 -2.79
N ASN A 220 3.18 4.14 -1.95
CA ASN A 220 3.38 4.46 -0.55
C ASN A 220 4.85 4.43 -0.18
N ILE A 221 5.25 5.45 0.58
CA ILE A 221 6.52 5.48 1.29
C ILE A 221 6.33 6.03 2.71
N ASN A 222 6.83 5.29 3.69
CA ASN A 222 6.81 5.65 5.10
C ASN A 222 8.06 5.13 5.82
N GLY A 223 8.31 5.59 7.04
CA GLY A 223 9.40 5.12 7.86
C GLY A 223 9.20 5.42 9.34
N PHE A 224 10.16 4.98 10.16
CA PHE A 224 10.20 5.32 11.58
C PHE A 224 10.29 6.83 11.79
N GLU A 225 9.58 7.31 12.82
CA GLU A 225 9.61 8.71 13.20
C GLU A 225 11.04 9.17 13.50
N GLY A 226 11.40 10.34 12.97
CA GLY A 226 12.71 10.95 13.14
C GLY A 226 13.87 10.31 12.36
N PHE A 227 13.62 9.29 11.53
CA PHE A 227 14.67 8.67 10.72
C PHE A 227 14.51 8.97 9.23
N ILE A 228 15.01 10.15 8.83
CA ILE A 228 15.03 10.65 7.44
C ILE A 228 15.60 9.63 6.45
N PRO A 229 16.65 8.82 6.76
CA PRO A 229 17.23 7.92 5.77
C PRO A 229 16.25 6.91 5.15
N ASN A 230 15.15 6.57 5.83
CA ASN A 230 14.08 5.70 5.29
C ASN A 230 13.47 6.23 3.99
N PHE A 231 13.57 7.53 3.75
CA PHE A 231 13.05 8.19 2.56
C PHE A 231 14.13 8.42 1.49
N TYR A 232 15.36 7.93 1.63
CA TYR A 232 16.30 8.00 0.51
C TYR A 232 16.06 6.84 -0.44
N GLN A 233 15.61 7.15 -1.66
CA GLN A 233 15.33 6.17 -2.72
C GLN A 233 15.89 6.68 -4.05
N ASP A 234 16.11 5.76 -5.00
CA ASP A 234 16.39 6.09 -6.40
C ASP A 234 15.18 5.73 -7.25
N ILE A 235 14.22 6.66 -7.36
CA ILE A 235 12.95 6.44 -8.05
C ILE A 235 12.93 7.28 -9.32
N ASP A 236 13.09 6.60 -10.45
CA ASP A 236 13.13 7.20 -11.78
C ASP A 236 11.74 7.70 -12.22
N THR A 237 11.66 8.79 -13.00
CA THR A 237 10.39 9.37 -13.46
C THR A 237 9.62 8.49 -14.46
N SER A 238 10.24 7.41 -14.95
CA SER A 238 9.57 6.38 -15.74
C SER A 238 8.59 5.51 -14.94
N ASN A 239 8.62 5.54 -13.60
CA ASN A 239 7.57 4.92 -12.80
C ASN A 239 6.28 5.73 -12.92
N SER A 240 5.14 5.05 -13.02
CA SER A 240 3.85 5.72 -13.22
C SER A 240 2.77 5.27 -12.24
N VAL A 241 1.99 6.25 -11.76
CA VAL A 241 0.74 6.07 -11.01
C VAL A 241 -0.41 6.60 -11.85
N ASP A 242 -1.42 5.78 -12.12
CA ASP A 242 -2.56 6.12 -13.00
C ASP A 242 -2.15 6.77 -14.34
N ASN A 243 -1.09 6.22 -14.94
CA ASN A 243 -0.46 6.68 -16.19
C ASN A 243 0.23 8.06 -16.13
N LYS A 244 0.43 8.63 -14.95
CA LYS A 244 1.24 9.83 -14.72
C LYS A 244 2.55 9.48 -14.04
N SER A 245 3.63 10.21 -14.33
CA SER A 245 4.95 9.95 -13.75
C SER A 245 5.01 10.23 -12.25
N ILE A 246 5.81 9.44 -11.53
CA ILE A 246 6.21 9.72 -10.15
C ILE A 246 7.34 10.74 -10.15
N PHE A 247 7.17 11.84 -9.42
CA PHE A 247 8.21 12.84 -9.21
C PHE A 247 8.78 12.64 -7.81
N TYR A 248 9.98 12.05 -7.75
CA TYR A 248 10.69 11.76 -6.51
C TYR A 248 12.03 12.47 -6.52
N LEU A 249 12.09 13.67 -5.92
CA LEU A 249 13.29 14.49 -5.97
C LEU A 249 14.06 14.35 -4.66
N THR A 250 15.37 14.08 -4.76
CA THR A 250 16.26 13.95 -3.61
C THR A 250 17.60 14.65 -3.83
N ASN A 251 18.16 15.28 -2.80
CA ASN A 251 19.46 15.95 -2.90
C ASN A 251 20.67 14.99 -2.97
N GLU A 252 20.52 13.72 -2.59
CA GLU A 252 21.64 12.77 -2.52
C GLU A 252 21.91 12.05 -3.85
N LYS A 253 20.91 11.96 -4.74
CA LYS A 253 21.00 11.21 -6.01
C LYS A 253 20.14 11.85 -7.11
N ASN A 254 20.78 12.22 -8.22
CA ASN A 254 20.16 12.46 -9.54
C ASN A 254 19.00 13.48 -9.66
N ALA A 255 18.65 14.26 -8.63
CA ALA A 255 17.65 15.31 -8.81
C ALA A 255 18.15 16.44 -9.72
N TRP A 256 17.28 16.89 -10.63
CA TRP A 256 17.46 18.12 -11.39
C TRP A 256 17.83 19.27 -10.43
N ASN A 257 18.92 19.99 -10.72
CA ASN A 257 19.46 21.07 -9.88
C ASN A 257 19.77 20.69 -8.41
N GLY A 258 19.99 19.41 -8.10
CA GLY A 258 20.27 18.95 -6.72
C GLY A 258 19.07 19.10 -5.78
N CYS A 259 17.86 19.04 -6.33
CA CYS A 259 16.60 19.34 -5.64
C CYS A 259 16.57 20.74 -5.01
N LYS A 260 16.99 21.75 -5.79
CA LYS A 260 16.93 23.16 -5.38
C LYS A 260 16.42 24.09 -6.46
N ASN A 261 15.86 25.24 -6.05
CA ASN A 261 15.51 26.37 -6.92
C ASN A 261 14.69 25.95 -8.16
N THR A 262 13.71 25.08 -7.97
CA THR A 262 12.93 24.48 -9.05
C THR A 262 11.45 24.71 -8.83
N GLU A 263 10.69 24.86 -9.92
CA GLU A 263 9.24 24.96 -9.90
C GLU A 263 8.63 23.68 -10.49
N ILE A 264 7.56 23.19 -9.86
CA ILE A 264 6.74 22.05 -10.31
C ILE A 264 5.31 22.56 -10.39
N SER A 265 4.68 22.42 -11.55
CA SER A 265 3.43 23.06 -11.90
C SER A 265 2.48 22.10 -12.64
N GLU A 266 1.29 22.61 -12.98
CA GLU A 266 0.31 21.89 -13.80
C GLU A 266 0.87 21.41 -15.16
N LEU A 267 1.93 22.07 -15.67
CA LEU A 267 2.59 21.71 -16.92
C LEU A 267 3.42 20.42 -16.79
N ASP A 268 3.92 20.14 -15.59
CA ASP A 268 4.69 18.93 -15.29
C ASP A 268 3.79 17.72 -15.03
N ASN A 269 2.57 17.97 -14.52
CA ASN A 269 1.49 17.01 -14.30
C ASN A 269 1.92 15.68 -13.64
N PRO A 270 2.62 15.71 -12.49
CA PRO A 270 2.98 14.50 -11.77
C PRO A 270 1.75 13.74 -11.27
N GLY A 271 1.88 12.42 -11.12
CA GLY A 271 0.89 11.57 -10.46
C GLY A 271 1.13 11.42 -8.95
N PHE A 272 2.38 11.60 -8.52
CA PHE A 272 2.83 11.57 -7.12
C PHE A 272 4.02 12.51 -6.98
N LEU A 273 4.13 13.21 -5.85
CA LEU A 273 5.24 14.14 -5.59
C LEU A 273 5.84 13.95 -4.20
N ALA A 274 7.14 13.68 -4.15
CA ALA A 274 7.94 13.71 -2.92
C ALA A 274 9.22 14.52 -3.10
N LEU A 275 9.53 15.33 -2.08
CA LEU A 275 10.73 16.15 -1.95
C LEU A 275 11.52 15.68 -0.73
N ILE A 276 12.72 15.14 -0.94
CA ILE A 276 13.58 14.59 0.11
C ILE A 276 14.86 15.43 0.23
N SER A 277 15.01 16.13 1.36
CA SER A 277 16.14 17.00 1.66
C SER A 277 16.33 18.13 0.63
N CYS A 278 15.22 18.69 0.13
CA CYS A 278 15.17 19.70 -0.91
C CYS A 278 15.13 21.14 -0.36
N ASP A 279 15.42 22.14 -1.19
CA ASP A 279 15.42 23.54 -0.76
C ASP A 279 14.91 24.51 -1.83
N ASN A 280 14.07 25.47 -1.44
CA ASN A 280 13.54 26.51 -2.34
C ASN A 280 12.84 25.93 -3.58
N ILE A 281 11.89 25.01 -3.36
CA ILE A 281 11.04 24.46 -4.41
C ILE A 281 9.70 25.19 -4.41
N THR A 282 9.14 25.49 -5.58
CA THR A 282 7.76 25.98 -5.70
C THR A 282 6.90 24.89 -6.33
N ILE A 283 5.85 24.45 -5.63
CA ILE A 283 4.85 23.49 -6.10
C ILE A 283 3.54 24.25 -6.28
N LYS A 284 2.97 24.27 -7.49
CA LYS A 284 1.71 25.00 -7.72
C LYS A 284 0.72 24.33 -8.65
N ASN A 285 -0.57 24.59 -8.42
CA ASN A 285 -1.68 24.23 -9.30
C ASN A 285 -1.77 22.73 -9.64
N LEU A 286 -1.25 21.85 -8.77
CA LEU A 286 -1.30 20.41 -9.00
C LEU A 286 -2.65 19.82 -8.58
N ASN A 287 -3.03 18.70 -9.22
CA ASN A 287 -4.15 17.85 -8.81
C ASN A 287 -3.64 16.43 -8.56
N LEU A 288 -3.60 16.02 -7.28
CA LEU A 288 -2.97 14.79 -6.81
C LEU A 288 -3.95 13.96 -5.98
N HIS A 289 -4.09 12.68 -6.31
CA HIS A 289 -5.05 11.76 -5.70
C HIS A 289 -4.58 10.31 -5.78
N ASN A 290 -5.24 9.41 -5.03
CA ASN A 290 -5.02 7.96 -5.04
C ASN A 290 -3.58 7.53 -4.71
N ASN A 291 -2.93 8.21 -3.77
CA ASN A 291 -1.62 7.85 -3.24
C ASN A 291 -1.62 7.86 -1.71
N SER A 292 -0.59 7.29 -1.08
CA SER A 292 -0.50 7.40 0.39
C SER A 292 -0.21 8.83 0.84
N HIS A 293 0.48 9.59 0.01
CA HIS A 293 0.75 11.02 0.20
C HIS A 293 0.42 11.70 -1.12
N GLY A 294 -0.30 12.80 -1.08
CA GLY A 294 -0.42 13.65 -2.25
C GLY A 294 0.88 14.41 -2.51
N ILE A 295 1.30 15.19 -1.52
CA ILE A 295 2.58 15.90 -1.50
C ILE A 295 3.33 15.55 -0.21
N LEU A 296 4.51 14.96 -0.35
CA LEU A 296 5.39 14.61 0.77
C LEU A 296 6.65 15.49 0.78
N LEU A 297 6.88 16.20 1.88
CA LEU A 297 8.10 16.96 2.16
C LEU A 297 8.86 16.31 3.31
N VAL A 298 10.04 15.77 3.05
CA VAL A 298 10.94 15.20 4.06
C VAL A 298 12.18 16.06 4.14
N ASN A 299 12.50 16.59 5.32
CA ASN A 299 13.69 17.43 5.55
C ASN A 299 13.84 18.58 4.52
N THR A 300 12.72 19.11 4.04
CA THR A 300 12.68 20.09 2.94
C THR A 300 12.47 21.49 3.49
N THR A 301 13.17 22.47 2.92
CA THR A 301 13.18 23.85 3.44
C THR A 301 12.86 24.91 2.39
N ASN A 302 12.45 26.08 2.88
CA ASN A 302 12.29 27.32 2.09
C ASN A 302 11.37 27.17 0.87
N SER A 303 10.47 26.19 0.86
CA SER A 303 9.65 25.84 -0.30
C SER A 303 8.24 26.41 -0.20
N LYS A 304 7.57 26.57 -1.34
CA LYS A 304 6.23 27.14 -1.47
C LYS A 304 5.28 26.11 -2.07
N ILE A 305 4.15 25.87 -1.44
CA ILE A 305 3.12 24.94 -1.91
C ILE A 305 1.84 25.76 -2.09
N LEU A 306 1.46 26.03 -3.33
CA LEU A 306 0.51 27.07 -3.69
C LEU A 306 -0.64 26.52 -4.55
N ASN A 307 -1.89 26.78 -4.18
CA ASN A 307 -3.05 26.52 -5.05
C ASN A 307 -3.19 25.05 -5.54
N ASN A 308 -2.77 24.07 -4.74
CA ASN A 308 -2.87 22.66 -5.12
C ASN A 308 -4.20 22.06 -4.63
N VAL A 309 -4.72 21.08 -5.37
CA VAL A 309 -5.88 20.26 -5.00
C VAL A 309 -5.38 18.85 -4.70
N ILE A 310 -5.44 18.43 -3.44
CA ILE A 310 -4.88 17.17 -2.97
C ILE A 310 -5.95 16.35 -2.24
N ASN A 311 -6.66 15.51 -3.00
CA ASN A 311 -7.84 14.80 -2.48
C ASN A 311 -7.69 13.28 -2.63
N SER A 312 -8.45 12.51 -1.84
CA SER A 312 -8.49 11.04 -1.97
C SER A 312 -7.12 10.36 -1.79
N ASN A 313 -6.26 10.94 -0.96
CA ASN A 313 -5.00 10.32 -0.53
C ASN A 313 -5.12 9.80 0.90
N TYR A 314 -4.12 9.05 1.38
CA TYR A 314 -4.08 8.72 2.81
C TYR A 314 -3.73 9.96 3.65
N TYR A 315 -2.63 10.63 3.29
CA TYR A 315 -2.27 12.00 3.68
C TYR A 315 -2.36 12.92 2.48
N ALA A 316 -2.88 14.14 2.64
CA ALA A 316 -2.80 15.12 1.55
C ALA A 316 -1.41 15.76 1.47
N ILE A 317 -1.09 16.64 2.42
CA ILE A 317 0.22 17.28 2.52
C ILE A 317 0.89 16.86 3.83
N HIS A 318 2.04 16.18 3.70
CA HIS A 318 2.83 15.73 4.85
C HIS A 318 4.20 16.42 4.88
N LEU A 319 4.46 17.15 5.96
CA LEU A 319 5.75 17.78 6.28
C LEU A 319 6.45 16.98 7.38
N PHE A 320 7.34 16.10 6.98
CA PHE A 320 8.19 15.31 7.87
C PHE A 320 9.53 16.00 8.08
N SER A 321 9.83 16.48 9.29
CA SER A 321 11.10 17.17 9.61
C SER A 321 11.45 18.32 8.67
N SER A 322 10.43 18.95 8.10
CA SER A 322 10.56 20.04 7.12
C SER A 322 10.28 21.38 7.81
N SER A 323 10.98 22.45 7.41
CA SER A 323 10.93 23.75 8.08
C SER A 323 11.01 24.92 7.09
N ASN A 324 10.57 26.12 7.48
CA ASN A 324 10.57 27.33 6.65
C ASN A 324 9.80 27.20 5.33
N ASN A 325 8.78 26.36 5.25
CA ASN A 325 7.95 26.25 4.05
C ASN A 325 6.67 27.08 4.17
N THR A 326 6.15 27.55 3.05
CA THR A 326 4.91 28.34 2.98
C THR A 326 3.84 27.58 2.20
N LEU A 327 2.72 27.25 2.84
CA LEU A 327 1.60 26.55 2.22
C LEU A 327 0.42 27.53 2.12
N ASN A 328 0.08 27.99 0.92
CA ASN A 328 -1.01 28.95 0.75
C ASN A 328 -2.06 28.44 -0.24
N SER A 329 -3.33 28.65 0.10
CA SER A 329 -4.45 28.43 -0.82
C SER A 329 -4.57 27.00 -1.36
N ASN A 330 -4.12 25.99 -0.61
CA ASN A 330 -4.26 24.59 -1.00
C ASN A 330 -5.60 24.03 -0.51
N ILE A 331 -6.17 23.10 -1.28
CA ILE A 331 -7.40 22.40 -0.95
C ILE A 331 -7.05 20.93 -0.71
N ALA A 332 -7.29 20.45 0.51
CA ALA A 332 -7.10 19.06 0.88
C ALA A 332 -8.37 18.53 1.54
N CYS A 333 -9.15 17.77 0.79
CA CYS A 333 -10.43 17.21 1.21
C CYS A 333 -10.52 15.73 0.80
N GLU A 334 -11.40 14.97 1.46
CA GLU A 334 -11.64 13.54 1.15
C GLU A 334 -10.39 12.64 1.31
N ASN A 335 -9.39 13.07 2.08
CA ASN A 335 -8.27 12.22 2.45
C ASN A 335 -8.68 11.28 3.59
N THR A 336 -8.19 10.04 3.57
CA THR A 336 -8.71 9.01 4.48
C THR A 336 -8.15 9.07 5.89
N PHE A 337 -7.11 9.88 6.13
CA PHE A 337 -6.52 10.02 7.46
C PHE A 337 -6.28 11.48 7.88
N LEU A 338 -5.28 12.18 7.32
CA LEU A 338 -5.05 13.59 7.63
C LEU A 338 -4.88 14.42 6.35
N ASP A 339 -5.45 15.61 6.35
CA ASP A 339 -5.34 16.55 5.23
C ASP A 339 -3.98 17.27 5.27
N PHE A 340 -3.63 17.80 6.44
CA PHE A 340 -2.35 18.44 6.69
C PHE A 340 -1.69 17.78 7.90
N TYR A 341 -0.46 17.31 7.73
CA TYR A 341 0.28 16.67 8.79
C TYR A 341 1.69 17.24 8.89
N MET A 342 2.05 17.77 10.07
CA MET A 342 3.43 18.08 10.42
C MET A 342 3.94 17.07 11.44
N SER A 343 5.09 16.44 11.17
CA SER A 343 5.65 15.40 12.05
C SER A 343 7.15 15.55 12.25
N TYR A 344 7.60 15.39 13.50
CA TYR A 344 9.00 15.32 13.99
C TYR A 344 9.96 16.46 13.56
N PRO A 345 10.80 17.01 14.46
CA PRO A 345 10.77 16.81 15.90
C PRO A 345 9.57 17.56 16.51
N TYR A 346 8.93 16.95 17.50
CA TYR A 346 7.82 17.56 18.25
C TYR A 346 8.26 18.80 19.07
N SER A 347 9.57 19.08 19.11
CA SER A 347 10.19 20.10 19.94
C SER A 347 11.35 20.80 19.23
N SER A 348 11.08 21.62 18.22
CA SER A 348 11.71 22.94 17.97
C SER A 348 11.39 23.47 16.57
N SER A 349 10.86 24.70 16.51
CA SER A 349 10.65 25.55 15.32
C SER A 349 9.56 25.16 14.30
N TYR A 350 8.31 25.50 14.63
CA TYR A 350 7.20 25.68 13.66
C TYR A 350 7.46 26.89 12.74
N SER A 351 8.48 26.83 11.89
CA SER A 351 8.72 27.90 10.93
C SER A 351 7.98 27.71 9.61
N ASN A 352 7.27 26.59 9.44
CA ASN A 352 6.31 26.48 8.34
C ASN A 352 5.14 27.41 8.63
N THR A 353 4.73 28.15 7.61
CA THR A 353 3.63 29.11 7.67
C THR A 353 2.65 28.82 6.55
N GLY A 354 1.44 29.36 6.67
CA GLY A 354 0.47 29.26 5.60
C GLY A 354 -0.73 30.14 5.85
N GLU A 355 -1.57 30.31 4.83
CA GLU A 355 -2.83 31.02 4.93
C GLU A 355 -3.79 30.53 3.85
N ASN A 356 -5.08 30.70 4.09
CA ASN A 356 -6.12 30.48 3.10
C ASN A 356 -6.22 29.01 2.62
N ASN A 357 -5.72 28.04 3.39
CA ASN A 357 -5.87 26.63 3.05
C ASN A 357 -7.27 26.13 3.40
N THR A 358 -7.69 25.05 2.74
CA THR A 358 -8.96 24.36 2.98
C THR A 358 -8.68 22.93 3.44
N CYS A 359 -9.12 22.56 4.64
CA CYS A 359 -9.02 21.19 5.14
C CYS A 359 -10.05 20.86 6.23
N LYS A 360 -10.18 19.58 6.60
CA LYS A 360 -10.99 19.12 7.73
C LYS A 360 -10.14 18.58 8.88
N LEU A 361 -9.12 17.78 8.58
CA LEU A 361 -8.29 17.09 9.57
C LEU A 361 -6.83 17.56 9.45
N ALA A 362 -6.45 18.50 10.31
CA ALA A 362 -5.09 19.01 10.41
C ALA A 362 -4.44 18.55 11.72
N ALA A 363 -3.23 18.00 11.66
CA ALA A 363 -2.42 17.67 12.83
C ALA A 363 -1.14 18.49 12.84
N TYR A 364 -0.96 19.25 13.92
CA TYR A 364 0.20 20.13 14.14
C TYR A 364 0.37 21.21 13.05
N TRP A 365 -0.70 21.55 12.33
CA TRP A 365 -0.75 22.61 11.33
C TRP A 365 -1.63 23.78 11.80
N LYS A 366 -1.22 25.01 11.46
CA LYS A 366 -1.97 26.24 11.73
C LYS A 366 -1.76 27.23 10.57
N ASP A 367 -2.84 27.56 9.88
CA ASP A 367 -2.89 28.75 9.04
C ASP A 367 -2.72 30.01 9.91
N SER A 368 -2.26 31.09 9.29
CA SER A 368 -2.11 32.39 9.96
C SER A 368 -3.43 32.76 10.61
N GLU A 369 -3.37 33.03 11.92
CA GLU A 369 -4.51 33.46 12.74
C GLU A 369 -5.55 32.37 13.11
N THR A 370 -5.40 31.11 12.69
CA THR A 370 -6.36 30.02 13.00
C THR A 370 -5.69 28.69 13.36
N GLU A 371 -6.27 27.92 14.29
CA GLU A 371 -5.85 26.52 14.46
C GLU A 371 -6.38 25.65 13.31
N GLY A 372 -5.53 24.82 12.70
CA GLY A 372 -5.92 24.11 11.48
C GLY A 372 -5.91 25.01 10.24
N CYS A 373 -6.82 24.78 9.30
CA CYS A 373 -6.91 25.56 8.06
C CYS A 373 -7.91 26.72 8.19
N THR A 374 -7.68 27.81 7.43
CA THR A 374 -8.59 28.97 7.40
C THR A 374 -10.00 28.58 6.93
N HIS A 375 -10.09 27.69 5.94
CA HIS A 375 -11.35 27.21 5.40
C HIS A 375 -11.57 25.75 5.76
N SER A 376 -12.83 25.42 6.03
CA SER A 376 -13.27 24.04 6.17
C SER A 376 -13.69 23.49 4.80
N CYS A 377 -13.41 22.21 4.53
CA CYS A 377 -13.98 21.53 3.37
C CYS A 377 -15.52 21.63 3.41
N SER A 378 -16.12 22.31 2.44
CA SER A 378 -17.57 22.44 2.29
C SER A 378 -18.06 21.48 1.20
N GLY A 379 -18.78 20.43 1.60
CA GLY A 379 -19.29 19.40 0.69
C GLY A 379 -19.03 17.99 1.19
N VAL A 380 -20.11 17.20 1.20
CA VAL A 380 -20.18 15.73 1.11
C VAL A 380 -19.05 14.90 1.74
N LEU A 381 -19.34 14.31 2.90
CA LEU A 381 -18.60 13.18 3.46
C LEU A 381 -18.77 11.97 2.52
N CYS A 382 -17.69 11.52 1.89
CA CYS A 382 -17.62 10.15 1.39
C CYS A 382 -16.98 9.29 2.50
N ILE A 383 -17.82 8.66 3.33
CA ILE A 383 -17.33 7.69 4.33
C ILE A 383 -17.17 6.36 3.64
N CYS A 384 -15.94 5.92 3.48
CA CYS A 384 -15.67 4.57 3.03
C CYS A 384 -15.58 3.66 4.26
N GLU A 385 -16.70 3.09 4.73
CA GLU A 385 -16.65 2.10 5.81
C GLU A 385 -15.76 0.91 5.41
N ILE A 386 -14.84 0.55 6.31
CA ILE A 386 -14.10 -0.72 6.23
C ILE A 386 -14.80 -1.68 7.19
N LYS A 387 -15.65 -2.57 6.66
CA LYS A 387 -16.08 -3.74 7.44
C LYS A 387 -14.94 -4.76 7.47
N LEU A 388 -14.17 -4.75 8.56
CA LEU A 388 -13.27 -5.85 8.90
C LEU A 388 -14.10 -7.02 9.45
N GLY A 389 -14.59 -7.87 8.56
CA GLY A 389 -15.12 -9.18 8.95
C GLY A 389 -13.99 -10.20 9.09
N PHE A 390 -13.89 -10.88 10.23
CA PHE A 390 -13.18 -12.17 10.31
C PHE A 390 -13.83 -13.12 9.28
N GLY A 391 -13.16 -13.35 8.14
CA GLY A 391 -13.69 -14.18 7.05
C GLY A 391 -13.57 -13.63 5.63
N GLY A 392 -13.03 -12.43 5.43
CA GLY A 392 -12.36 -12.10 4.16
C GLY A 392 -13.24 -11.83 2.94
N THR A 393 -14.42 -11.21 3.10
CA THR A 393 -15.05 -10.44 2.02
C THR A 393 -15.06 -8.96 2.38
N ILE A 394 -14.36 -8.14 1.58
CA ILE A 394 -14.41 -6.68 1.65
C ILE A 394 -15.18 -6.23 0.42
N SER A 395 -16.37 -5.67 0.65
CA SER A 395 -17.12 -4.91 -0.33
C SER A 395 -17.07 -3.44 0.12
N ARG A 396 -16.69 -2.53 -0.76
CA ARG A 396 -16.77 -1.08 -0.54
C ARG A 396 -17.70 -0.46 -1.60
N PRO A 397 -18.97 -0.19 -1.27
CA PRO A 397 -19.69 0.89 -1.90
C PRO A 397 -19.14 2.20 -1.33
N CYS A 398 -18.70 3.11 -2.20
CA CYS A 398 -18.40 4.49 -1.81
C CYS A 398 -19.70 5.29 -1.94
N ASN A 399 -20.30 5.69 -0.81
CA ASN A 399 -21.46 6.58 -0.83
C ASN A 399 -21.02 8.00 -0.49
N CYS A 400 -21.25 8.92 -1.42
CA CYS A 400 -21.02 10.34 -1.26
C CYS A 400 -22.38 11.02 -1.01
N CYS A 401 -22.58 11.60 0.17
CA CYS A 401 -23.83 12.25 0.59
C CYS A 401 -23.95 13.71 0.09
N THR A 402 -24.83 14.05 -0.86
CA THR A 402 -25.23 15.45 -1.12
C THR A 402 -26.44 15.88 -0.26
N GLN A 403 -26.64 17.19 -0.05
CA GLN A 403 -27.68 17.68 0.85
C GLN A 403 -29.09 17.46 0.33
N PHE A 404 -29.87 16.69 1.08
CA PHE A 404 -31.22 16.21 0.72
C PHE A 404 -31.28 15.25 -0.48
N ASP A 405 -30.16 14.64 -0.87
CA ASP A 405 -30.10 13.59 -1.89
C ASP A 405 -30.25 12.22 -1.19
N PHE A 406 -31.50 11.89 -0.88
CA PHE A 406 -31.84 10.70 -0.11
C PHE A 406 -31.88 9.43 -0.97
N ASP A 407 -31.94 9.57 -2.29
CA ASP A 407 -31.88 8.44 -3.23
C ASP A 407 -30.49 8.21 -3.85
N SER A 408 -29.51 9.07 -3.51
CA SER A 408 -28.10 8.98 -3.92
C SER A 408 -27.89 9.08 -5.43
N ASN A 409 -28.76 9.80 -6.14
CA ASN A 409 -28.65 10.01 -7.58
C ASN A 409 -27.84 11.27 -7.95
N GLY A 410 -27.49 12.10 -6.96
CA GLY A 410 -26.72 13.33 -7.13
C GLY A 410 -27.53 14.57 -7.53
N ILE A 411 -28.87 14.50 -7.49
CA ILE A 411 -29.82 15.55 -7.87
C ILE A 411 -30.86 15.69 -6.77
N THR A 412 -30.93 16.87 -6.12
CA THR A 412 -32.00 17.15 -5.15
C THR A 412 -33.32 17.47 -5.84
N ASP A 413 -34.31 16.58 -5.74
CA ASP A 413 -35.65 16.75 -6.28
C ASP A 413 -36.76 16.12 -5.40
N ILE A 414 -37.98 16.02 -5.94
CA ILE A 414 -39.13 15.52 -5.17
C ILE A 414 -39.03 14.02 -4.86
N PHE A 415 -38.24 13.26 -5.61
CA PHE A 415 -38.03 11.83 -5.38
C PHE A 415 -37.20 11.56 -4.14
N ASP A 416 -36.38 12.52 -3.71
CA ASP A 416 -35.70 12.46 -2.41
C ASP A 416 -36.68 12.50 -1.23
N ALA A 417 -37.71 13.35 -1.31
CA ALA A 417 -38.75 13.40 -0.28
C ALA A 417 -39.55 12.09 -0.21
N VAL A 418 -39.77 11.46 -1.37
CA VAL A 418 -40.42 10.14 -1.45
C VAL A 418 -39.53 9.07 -0.83
N ALA A 419 -38.25 9.03 -1.15
CA ALA A 419 -37.29 8.09 -0.57
C ALA A 419 -37.20 8.23 0.96
N ALA A 420 -37.19 9.46 1.47
CA ALA A 420 -37.19 9.73 2.91
C ALA A 420 -38.49 9.31 3.62
N LEU A 421 -39.66 9.51 2.99
CA LEU A 421 -40.95 9.05 3.53
C LEU A 421 -41.04 7.52 3.53
N GLU A 422 -40.51 6.85 2.51
CA GLU A 422 -40.41 5.40 2.47
C GLU A 422 -39.55 4.86 3.61
N TYR A 423 -38.41 5.49 3.90
CA TYR A 423 -37.55 5.19 5.05
C TYR A 423 -38.28 5.33 6.39
N LEU A 424 -39.04 6.40 6.60
CA LEU A 424 -39.82 6.59 7.82
C LEU A 424 -41.00 5.59 7.96
N SER A 425 -41.37 4.92 6.87
CA SER A 425 -42.53 4.02 6.83
C SER A 425 -42.21 2.52 6.92
N VAL A 426 -40.95 2.07 6.74
CA VAL A 426 -40.58 0.63 6.70
C VAL A 426 -39.17 0.33 7.25
N GLU A 427 -38.97 -0.83 7.92
CA GLU A 427 -37.65 -1.42 8.25
C GLU A 427 -36.86 -1.87 6.98
N ARG A 428 -36.45 -0.95 6.10
CA ARG A 428 -35.45 -1.26 5.05
C ARG A 428 -34.13 -0.53 5.27
N ASN A 429 -33.05 -1.30 5.21
CA ASN A 429 -31.66 -0.86 5.33
C ASN A 429 -31.20 -0.20 4.03
N GLU A 430 -31.17 1.12 4.01
CA GLU A 430 -30.09 1.99 3.49
C GLU A 430 -30.66 3.32 2.99
N ILE A 431 -30.61 4.35 3.85
CA ILE A 431 -30.36 5.73 3.42
C ILE A 431 -29.18 6.20 4.26
N PHE A 432 -27.99 6.29 3.66
CA PHE A 432 -26.83 6.89 4.29
C PHE A 432 -26.83 8.39 3.99
N ASN A 433 -27.18 9.22 4.98
CA ASN A 433 -26.95 10.65 4.93
C ASN A 433 -26.22 11.07 6.20
N MET A 434 -24.89 11.17 6.13
CA MET A 434 -24.05 11.54 7.28
C MET A 434 -23.57 12.99 7.22
N ASN A 435 -24.25 13.88 6.49
CA ASN A 435 -23.72 15.24 6.33
C ASN A 435 -24.67 16.44 6.15
N CYS A 436 -25.92 16.44 6.62
CA CYS A 436 -26.85 17.55 6.31
C CYS A 436 -27.79 18.10 7.39
N SER A 437 -27.49 17.93 8.67
CA SER A 437 -28.17 18.71 9.71
C SER A 437 -27.27 18.86 10.94
N ASP A 438 -26.77 20.06 11.17
CA ASP A 438 -26.09 20.42 12.43
C ASP A 438 -27.06 20.49 13.64
N VAL A 439 -28.31 20.01 13.51
CA VAL A 439 -29.37 20.25 14.51
C VAL A 439 -29.87 18.97 15.19
N ASN A 440 -29.88 17.81 14.53
CA ASN A 440 -30.64 16.63 14.99
C ASN A 440 -29.85 15.30 15.12
N ASN A 441 -28.56 15.33 15.45
CA ASN A 441 -27.78 14.14 15.84
C ASN A 441 -27.90 12.94 14.87
N ASN A 442 -27.89 13.22 13.55
CA ASN A 442 -27.89 12.26 12.44
C ASN A 442 -29.17 11.41 12.23
N GLY A 443 -30.33 11.83 12.72
CA GLY A 443 -31.63 11.24 12.36
C GLY A 443 -32.37 12.02 11.26
N ILE A 444 -33.05 11.33 10.35
CA ILE A 444 -34.04 11.92 9.41
C ILE A 444 -35.41 11.84 10.08
N ASP A 445 -36.13 12.95 10.21
CA ASP A 445 -37.51 12.98 10.69
C ASP A 445 -38.49 13.62 9.69
N LEU A 446 -39.78 13.67 10.06
CA LEU A 446 -40.82 14.22 9.18
C LEU A 446 -40.66 15.74 8.94
N ILE A 447 -40.00 16.46 9.85
CA ILE A 447 -39.75 17.90 9.75
C ILE A 447 -38.69 18.17 8.67
N ASP A 448 -37.64 17.35 8.60
CA ASP A 448 -36.61 17.45 7.56
C ASP A 448 -37.21 17.28 6.15
N ILE A 449 -38.19 16.37 6.01
CA ILE A 449 -38.90 16.11 4.75
C ILE A 449 -39.79 17.30 4.37
N PHE A 450 -40.52 17.88 5.33
CA PHE A 450 -41.33 19.06 5.04
C PHE A 450 -40.48 20.25 4.63
N TYR A 451 -39.32 20.43 5.27
CA TYR A 451 -38.37 21.46 4.89
C TYR A 451 -37.84 21.29 3.45
N LEU A 452 -37.53 20.06 3.04
CA LEU A 452 -37.18 19.76 1.65
C LEU A 452 -38.32 20.12 0.68
N ILE A 453 -39.56 19.72 1.00
CA ILE A 453 -40.73 20.00 0.16
C ILE A 453 -40.96 21.52 0.03
N GLU A 454 -40.83 22.28 1.12
CA GLU A 454 -40.93 23.75 1.08
C GLU A 454 -39.84 24.39 0.21
N LYS A 455 -38.59 23.91 0.36
CA LYS A 455 -37.45 24.38 -0.44
C LYS A 455 -37.64 24.12 -1.94
N LEU A 456 -38.18 22.96 -2.31
CA LEU A 456 -38.50 22.60 -3.71
C LEU A 456 -39.66 23.43 -4.29
N GLN A 457 -40.58 23.90 -3.44
CA GLN A 457 -41.72 24.72 -3.85
C GLN A 457 -41.40 26.23 -3.91
N GLY A 458 -40.22 26.66 -3.46
CA GLY A 458 -39.79 28.06 -3.52
C GLY A 458 -40.60 29.01 -2.63
N LEU A 459 -41.26 28.48 -1.59
CA LEU A 459 -42.02 29.26 -0.62
C LEU A 459 -41.10 29.53 0.58
N HIS A 460 -40.74 30.80 0.77
CA HIS A 460 -39.97 31.29 1.92
C HIS A 460 -40.89 31.90 2.98
#